data_AF-A0A392SPA3-F1
#
_entry.id   AF-A0A392SPA3-F1
#
_cell.length_a   1.000
_cell.length_b   1.000
_cell.length_c   1.000
_cell.angle_alpha   90.00
_cell.angle_beta   90.00
_cell.angle_gamma   90.00
#
_symmetry.space_group_name_H-M   'P 1'
#
loop_
_entity.id
_entity.type
_entity.pdbx_description
1 polymer ?
#
loop_
_entity_poly.entity_id
_entity_poly.type
_entity_poly.pdbx_seq_one_letter_code
_entity_poly.pdbx_strand_id
1 'polypeptide(L)' 'NAQGIPSPGYYPSSKVSTLSFDQGFRNLWGPQHEKLDQGSVSIWLDSNSGI' A
#
# COMPACT_ATOMS: atom_id res chain seq x y z
N ASN A 1 -29.54 -1.67 10.48
CA ASN A 1 -28.79 -2.52 11.43
C ASN A 1 -27.68 -3.22 10.69
N ALA A 2 -26.42 -2.89 10.94
CA ALA A 2 -25.27 -3.62 10.40
C ALA A 2 -24.82 -4.62 11.46
N GLN A 3 -25.12 -5.90 11.28
CA GLN A 3 -24.50 -6.97 12.06
C GLN A 3 -23.13 -7.22 11.43
N GLY A 4 -22.09 -6.62 12.02
CA GLY A 4 -20.71 -6.80 11.58
C GLY A 4 -20.21 -8.23 11.79
N ILE A 5 -19.06 -8.53 11.20
CA ILE A 5 -18.38 -9.81 11.37
C ILE A 5 -17.95 -9.95 12.85
N PRO A 6 -18.07 -11.14 13.48
CA PRO A 6 -17.53 -11.35 14.83
C PRO A 6 -16.01 -11.09 14.88
N SER A 7 -15.53 -10.65 16.05
CA SER A 7 -14.11 -10.37 16.27
C SER A 7 -13.26 -11.64 16.06
N PRO A 8 -12.14 -11.57 15.30
CA PRO A 8 -11.23 -12.69 15.10
C PRO A 8 -10.46 -13.13 16.36
N GLY A 9 -10.52 -12.40 17.47
CA GLY A 9 -9.86 -12.76 18.74
C GLY A 9 -8.34 -12.50 18.81
N TYR A 10 -7.67 -12.37 17.66
CA TYR A 10 -6.27 -11.95 17.55
C TYR A 10 -6.04 -11.17 16.26
N TYR A 11 -5.27 -10.09 16.33
CA TYR A 11 -4.95 -9.21 15.20
C TYR A 11 -3.43 -9.17 14.98
N PRO A 12 -2.88 -10.01 14.09
CA PRO A 12 -1.44 -10.06 13.84
C PRO A 12 -0.84 -8.72 13.38
N SER A 13 -1.59 -7.96 12.57
CA SER A 13 -1.16 -6.65 12.07
C SER A 13 -0.89 -5.63 13.18
N SER A 14 -1.56 -5.76 14.33
CA SER A 14 -1.31 -4.89 15.50
C SER A 14 0.00 -5.19 16.23
N LYS A 15 0.69 -6.29 15.89
CA LYS A 15 1.97 -6.68 16.50
C LYS A 15 3.18 -6.37 15.63
N VAL A 16 2.95 -5.97 14.38
CA VAL A 16 4.01 -5.63 13.42
C VAL A 16 4.01 -4.12 13.22
N SER A 17 5.19 -3.49 13.34
CA SER A 17 5.33 -2.06 13.07
C SER A 17 5.12 -1.76 11.59
N THR A 18 4.32 -0.75 11.30
CA THR A 18 4.19 -0.20 9.94
C THR A 18 5.52 0.40 9.50
N LEU A 19 5.88 0.19 8.23
CA LEU A 19 7.04 0.79 7.58
C LEU A 19 6.59 1.73 6.47
N SER A 20 7.36 2.80 6.25
CA SER A 20 7.21 3.65 5.08
C SER A 20 7.66 2.90 3.83
N PHE A 21 7.04 3.16 2.67
CA PHE A 21 7.32 2.43 1.44
C PHE A 21 8.80 2.46 1.05
N ASP A 22 9.44 3.62 1.17
CA ASP A 22 10.86 3.85 0.85
C ASP A 22 11.84 3.12 1.78
N GLN A 23 11.38 2.60 2.93
CA GLN A 23 12.20 1.80 3.84
C GLN A 23 12.36 0.34 3.37
N GLY A 24 11.41 -0.18 2.59
CA GLY A 24 11.37 -1.59 2.20
C GLY A 24 11.30 -1.84 0.69
N PHE A 25 10.95 -0.82 -0.09
CA PHE A 25 10.65 -0.95 -1.51
C PHE A 25 11.33 0.13 -2.33
N ARG A 26 11.45 -0.12 -3.64
CA ARG A 26 11.95 0.83 -4.65
C ARG A 26 11.15 0.70 -5.93
N ASN A 27 11.02 1.79 -6.67
CA ASN A 27 10.42 1.75 -8.00
C ASN A 27 11.20 0.76 -8.90
N LEU A 28 10.46 -0.05 -9.65
CA LEU A 28 11.02 -1.02 -10.60
C LEU A 28 10.84 -0.58 -12.05
N TRP A 29 9.76 0.15 -12.36
CA TRP A 29 9.42 0.61 -13.70
C TRP A 29 8.44 1.78 -13.62
N GLY A 30 8.38 2.57 -14.71
CA GLY A 30 7.40 3.65 -14.86
C GLY A 30 7.40 4.65 -13.69
N PRO A 31 8.53 5.32 -13.36
CA PRO A 31 8.57 6.28 -12.26
C PRO A 31 7.57 7.45 -12.44
N GLN A 32 7.13 7.71 -13.66
CA GLN A 32 6.07 8.67 -13.95
C GLN A 32 4.67 8.26 -13.41
N HIS A 33 4.48 6.99 -13.07
CA HIS A 33 3.23 6.38 -12.60
C HIS A 33 3.27 5.97 -11.13
N GLU A 34 4.24 6.49 -10.39
CA GLU A 34 4.38 6.28 -8.95
C GLU A 34 4.47 7.63 -8.25
N LYS A 35 3.75 7.79 -7.14
CA LYS A 35 3.86 8.94 -6.25
C LYS A 35 4.02 8.48 -4.81
N LEU A 36 5.08 8.95 -4.16
CA LEU A 36 5.29 8.81 -2.73
C LEU A 36 4.76 10.04 -2.01
N ASP A 37 3.98 9.81 -0.95
CA ASP A 37 3.47 10.85 -0.06
C ASP A 37 3.44 10.32 1.38
N GLN A 38 4.17 10.99 2.28
CA GLN A 38 4.24 10.65 3.71
C GLN A 38 4.48 9.15 4.00
N GLY A 39 5.35 8.50 3.22
CA GLY A 39 5.66 7.07 3.37
C GLY A 39 4.60 6.11 2.80
N SER A 40 3.53 6.63 2.22
CA SER A 40 2.55 5.87 1.43
C SER A 40 2.87 5.99 -0.06
N VAL A 41 2.47 4.98 -0.84
CA VAL A 41 2.68 4.96 -2.29
C VAL A 41 1.33 4.93 -3.02
N SER A 42 1.22 5.70 -4.09
CA SER A 42 0.17 5.60 -5.10
C SER A 42 0.79 5.17 -6.41
N ILE A 43 0.27 4.11 -7.03
CA ILE A 43 0.70 3.60 -8.34
C ILE A 43 -0.54 3.54 -9.22
N TRP A 44 -0.43 4.00 -10.47
CA TRP A 44 -1.55 3.98 -11.41
C TRP A 44 -1.13 3.52 -12.80
N LEU A 45 -2.11 3.19 -13.63
CA LEU A 45 -1.92 2.74 -15.00
C LEU A 45 -2.71 3.66 -15.92
N ASP A 46 -2.05 4.14 -16.98
CA ASP A 46 -2.68 4.84 -18.08
C ASP A 46 -2.15 4.33 -19.43
N SER A 47 -2.75 4.79 -20.53
CA SER A 47 -2.39 4.37 -21.89
C SER A 47 -1.03 4.83 -22.38
N ASN A 48 -0.35 5.74 -21.66
CA ASN A 48 0.97 6.27 -22.03
C ASN A 48 2.12 5.49 -21.37
N SER A 49 1.82 4.58 -20.43
CA SER A 49 2.84 3.66 -19.89
C SER A 49 2.28 2.27 -19.65
N GLY A 50 2.13 1.55 -20.75
CA GLY A 50 2.27 0.10 -20.87
C GLY A 50 3.07 -0.11 -22.16
N ILE A 51 3.96 -1.09 -22.16
CA ILE A 51 4.76 -1.48 -23.35
C ILE A 51 3.95 -1.51 -24.65
#